data_AF-A0AAJ3FE79-F1
#
_entry.id   AF-A0AAJ3FE79-F1
#
_cell.length_a   1.000
_cell.length_b   1.000
_cell.length_c   1.000
_cell.angle_alpha   90.00
_cell.angle_beta   90.00
_cell.angle_gamma   90.00
#
_symmetry.space_group_name_H-M   'P 1'
#
loop_
_entity.id
_entity.type
_entity.pdbx_description
1 polymer ?
#
loop_
_entity_poly.entity_id
_entity_poly.type
_entity_poly.pdbx_seq_one_letter_code
_entity_poly.pdbx_strand_id
1 'polypeptide(L)'
;MQVDIFHRMFEFYTTSYTHFENRAEDILIYLEEMGDCVKKEIIQEDTLYTQECDMYHFESKFARQCQERIRAERGYHFQITEEQEEEYFSHIVDADVLFCVMYAHWIGLDKGKINCIKKAKTEKTARKRLKESLPIENIYYIDSPEGEVTAYKLEEGILVTESGERYEIV
;
A
#
# COMPACT_ATOMS: atom_id res chain seq x y z
N MET A 1 17.54 -32.41 10.17
CA MET A 1 17.22 -31.06 10.68
C MET A 1 16.19 -30.47 9.72
N GLN A 2 14.94 -30.38 10.13
CA GLN A 2 13.87 -29.83 9.31
C GLN A 2 14.08 -28.31 9.26
N VAL A 3 14.26 -27.76 8.07
CA VAL A 3 14.40 -26.31 7.91
C VAL A 3 13.05 -25.68 8.21
N ASP A 4 13.01 -24.81 9.21
CA ASP A 4 11.82 -24.01 9.46
C ASP A 4 11.75 -22.87 8.43
N ILE A 5 10.94 -23.10 7.40
CA ILE A 5 10.72 -22.15 6.30
C ILE A 5 10.10 -20.85 6.82
N PHE A 6 9.25 -20.93 7.84
CA PHE A 6 8.61 -19.77 8.44
C PHE A 6 9.66 -18.87 9.10
N HIS A 7 10.50 -19.41 9.98
CA HIS A 7 11.54 -18.62 10.66
C HIS A 7 12.48 -17.94 9.67
N ARG A 8 12.87 -18.63 8.58
CA ARG A 8 13.74 -18.04 7.55
C ARG A 8 13.08 -16.89 6.80
N MET A 9 11.81 -17.03 6.45
CA MET A 9 11.07 -15.97 5.77
C MET A 9 10.83 -14.77 6.69
N PHE A 10 10.52 -15.05 7.96
CA PHE A 10 10.36 -14.05 8.98
C PHE A 10 11.65 -13.24 9.21
N GLU A 11 12.78 -13.94 9.39
CA GLU A 11 14.11 -13.33 9.50
C GLU A 11 14.47 -12.55 8.24
N PHE A 12 14.20 -13.10 7.05
CA PHE A 12 14.45 -12.42 5.79
C PHE A 12 13.71 -11.08 5.69
N TYR A 13 12.41 -11.04 5.99
CA TYR A 13 11.63 -9.80 5.93
C TYR A 13 12.03 -8.79 7.00
N THR A 14 12.44 -9.25 8.20
CA THR A 14 12.85 -8.35 9.29
C THR A 14 14.26 -7.80 9.15
N THR A 15 15.15 -8.52 8.46
CA THR A 15 16.56 -8.13 8.29
C THR A 15 16.86 -7.48 6.95
N SER A 16 16.03 -7.70 5.92
CA SER A 16 16.26 -7.18 4.58
C SER A 16 15.34 -6.01 4.24
N TYR A 17 15.78 -4.80 4.59
CA TYR A 17 15.10 -3.54 4.29
C TYR A 17 14.53 -3.47 2.86
N THR A 18 15.36 -3.69 1.83
CA THR A 18 14.95 -3.59 0.42
C THR A 18 13.82 -4.55 0.06
N HIS A 19 13.80 -5.73 0.68
CA HIS A 19 12.72 -6.70 0.42
C HIS A 19 11.42 -6.28 1.10
N PHE A 20 11.50 -5.73 2.31
CA PHE A 20 10.32 -5.17 2.98
C PHE A 20 9.78 -3.94 2.22
N GLU A 21 10.66 -3.02 1.81
CA GLU A 21 10.33 -1.82 1.03
C GLU A 21 9.60 -2.18 -0.27
N ASN A 22 10.19 -3.03 -1.10
CA ASN A 22 9.57 -3.45 -2.37
C ASN A 22 8.19 -4.09 -2.17
N ARG A 23 8.01 -4.84 -1.08
CA ARG A 23 6.75 -5.52 -0.77
C ARG A 23 5.71 -4.57 -0.18
N ALA A 24 6.14 -3.55 0.58
CA ALA A 24 5.29 -2.49 1.06
C ALA A 24 4.79 -1.61 -0.09
N GLU A 25 5.66 -1.26 -1.04
CA GLU A 25 5.30 -0.55 -2.26
C GLU A 25 4.30 -1.35 -3.11
N ASP A 26 4.52 -2.65 -3.31
CA ASP A 26 3.57 -3.54 -4.00
C ASP A 26 2.17 -3.54 -3.34
N ILE A 27 2.12 -3.49 -2.00
CA ILE A 27 0.84 -3.33 -1.29
C ILE A 27 0.21 -1.96 -1.62
N LEU A 28 0.96 -0.86 -1.55
CA LEU A 28 0.41 0.48 -1.81
C LEU A 28 -0.13 0.62 -3.25
N ILE A 29 0.59 0.06 -4.23
CA ILE A 29 0.15 0.00 -5.63
C ILE A 29 -1.13 -0.85 -5.76
N TYR A 30 -1.14 -2.05 -5.18
CA TYR A 30 -2.32 -2.93 -5.20
C TYR A 30 -3.58 -2.26 -4.59
N LEU A 31 -3.38 -1.42 -3.58
CA LEU A 31 -4.46 -0.70 -2.91
C LEU A 31 -4.94 0.52 -3.71
N GLU A 32 -4.23 0.88 -4.79
CA GLU A 32 -4.38 2.13 -5.56
C GLU A 32 -4.16 3.37 -4.68
N GLU A 33 -3.18 3.28 -3.79
CA GLU A 33 -2.75 4.34 -2.88
C GLU A 33 -1.51 5.06 -3.39
N MET A 34 -0.86 4.54 -4.42
CA MET A 34 0.15 5.23 -5.21
C MET A 34 0.19 4.63 -6.62
N GLY A 35 0.70 5.38 -7.58
CA GLY A 35 0.84 4.92 -8.95
C GLY A 35 0.85 6.09 -9.92
N ASP A 36 0.42 5.83 -11.15
CA ASP A 36 0.32 6.85 -12.18
C ASP A 36 -1.15 7.19 -12.44
N CYS A 37 -1.41 8.44 -12.80
CA CYS A 37 -2.72 8.92 -13.19
C CYS A 37 -2.63 9.87 -14.38
N VAL A 38 -3.73 10.00 -15.12
CA VAL A 38 -3.83 10.88 -16.29
C VAL A 38 -4.94 11.90 -16.06
N LYS A 39 -4.66 13.17 -16.39
CA LYS A 39 -5.67 14.23 -16.31
C LYS A 39 -6.74 13.98 -17.38
N LYS A 40 -8.00 13.85 -16.97
CA LYS A 40 -9.14 13.77 -17.89
C LYS A 40 -9.48 15.16 -18.41
N GLU A 41 -9.22 15.40 -19.68
CA GLU A 41 -9.79 16.53 -20.39
C GLU A 41 -11.25 16.27 -20.74
N ILE A 42 -12.11 17.29 -20.60
CA ILE A 42 -13.49 17.24 -21.08
C ILE A 42 -13.44 17.34 -22.60
N ILE A 43 -13.42 16.21 -23.29
CA ILE A 43 -13.48 16.16 -24.75
C ILE A 43 -14.87 16.67 -25.18
N GLN A 44 -14.92 17.84 -25.83
CA GLN A 44 -16.07 18.19 -26.66
C GLN A 44 -16.00 17.32 -27.93
N GLU A 45 -17.10 16.63 -28.25
CA GLU A 45 -17.22 15.48 -29.18
C GLU A 45 -16.72 15.65 -30.63
N ASP A 46 -16.06 16.76 -31.02
CA ASP A 46 -15.78 17.10 -32.42
C ASP A 46 -14.29 17.26 -32.80
N THR A 47 -13.32 16.90 -31.95
CA THR A 47 -11.90 17.01 -32.31
C THR A 47 -11.13 15.70 -32.24
N LEU A 48 -10.73 15.24 -33.43
CA LEU A 48 -9.88 14.08 -33.70
C LEU A 48 -8.42 14.41 -33.41
N TYR A 49 -8.09 14.74 -32.15
CA TYR A 49 -6.71 14.84 -31.69
C TYR A 49 -6.42 13.70 -30.72
N THR A 50 -5.45 12.86 -31.05
CA THR A 50 -4.75 12.03 -30.07
C THR A 50 -4.00 12.98 -29.15
N GLN A 51 -4.62 13.35 -28.03
CA GLN A 51 -4.01 14.18 -27.01
C GLN A 51 -2.90 13.37 -26.33
N GLU A 52 -1.71 13.95 -26.21
CA GLU A 52 -0.69 13.44 -25.30
C GLU A 52 -1.29 13.55 -23.89
N CYS A 53 -1.75 12.43 -23.34
CA CYS A 53 -2.19 12.38 -21.95
C CYS A 53 -0.94 12.42 -21.08
N ASP A 54 -0.63 13.59 -20.53
CA ASP A 54 0.41 13.72 -19.52
C ASP A 54 0.14 12.73 -18.38
N MET A 55 1.13 11.87 -18.10
CA MET A 55 1.11 10.96 -16.97
C MET A 55 1.71 11.65 -15.75
N TYR A 56 0.98 11.62 -14.66
CA TYR A 56 1.35 12.21 -13.39
C TYR A 56 1.50 11.11 -12.35
N HIS A 57 2.53 11.20 -11.50
CA HIS A 57 2.62 10.34 -10.34
C HIS A 57 1.63 10.82 -9.27
N PHE A 58 0.99 9.88 -8.58
CA PHE A 58 0.20 10.20 -7.40
C PHE A 58 0.55 9.28 -6.23
N GLU A 59 0.34 9.81 -5.03
CA GLU A 59 0.38 9.03 -3.79
C GLU A 59 -0.65 9.56 -2.80
N SER A 60 -1.23 8.69 -1.98
CA SER A 60 -2.10 9.07 -0.88
C SER A 60 -1.27 9.60 0.28
N LYS A 61 -1.92 10.36 1.16
CA LYS A 61 -1.32 10.77 2.44
C LYS A 61 -0.84 9.57 3.25
N PHE A 62 -1.57 8.46 3.21
CA PHE A 62 -1.15 7.21 3.85
C PHE A 62 0.09 6.62 3.19
N ALA A 63 0.13 6.53 1.85
CA ALA A 63 1.29 6.04 1.11
C ALA A 63 2.55 6.86 1.39
N ARG A 64 2.45 8.20 1.35
CA ARG A 64 3.54 9.13 1.68
C ARG A 64 4.10 8.87 3.09
N GLN A 65 3.23 8.77 4.10
CA GLN A 65 3.63 8.46 5.47
C GLN A 65 4.33 7.11 5.59
N CYS A 66 3.84 6.09 4.87
CA CYS A 66 4.48 4.78 4.82
C CYS A 66 5.88 4.87 4.20
N GLN A 67 6.05 5.55 3.07
CA GLN A 67 7.34 5.72 2.42
C GLN A 67 8.33 6.52 3.29
N GLU A 68 7.89 7.61 3.91
CA GLU A 68 8.71 8.39 4.85
C GLU A 68 9.19 7.52 6.02
N ARG A 69 8.29 6.70 6.57
CA ARG A 69 8.63 5.77 7.66
C ARG A 69 9.61 4.70 7.21
N ILE A 70 9.41 4.08 6.05
CA ILE A 70 10.34 3.11 5.46
C ILE A 70 11.72 3.73 5.31
N ARG A 71 11.81 4.92 4.70
CA ARG A 71 13.06 5.67 4.51
C ARG A 71 13.74 6.05 5.82
N ALA A 72 12.96 6.38 6.86
CA ALA A 72 13.47 6.72 8.19
C ALA A 72 13.99 5.49 8.94
N GLU A 73 13.27 4.36 8.85
CA GLU A 73 13.61 3.15 9.57
C GLU A 73 14.77 2.37 8.92
N ARG A 74 14.93 2.46 7.59
CA ARG A 74 15.95 1.71 6.80
C ARG A 74 16.11 0.24 7.23
N GLY A 75 15.00 -0.38 7.65
CA GLY A 75 14.94 -1.77 8.10
C GLY A 75 15.10 -2.02 9.60
N TYR A 76 15.15 -0.99 10.47
CA TYR A 76 15.56 -1.16 11.87
C TYR A 76 14.46 -1.11 12.95
N HIS A 77 13.16 -1.16 12.60
CA HIS A 77 12.10 -1.04 13.61
C HIS A 77 10.95 -2.05 13.53
N PHE A 78 11.15 -3.20 12.87
CA PHE A 78 10.25 -4.33 13.08
C PHE A 78 10.55 -5.02 14.41
N GLN A 79 10.25 -4.33 15.52
CA GLN A 79 10.43 -4.87 16.87
C GLN A 79 9.17 -5.63 17.28
N ILE A 80 9.32 -6.95 17.41
CA ILE A 80 8.30 -7.81 17.99
C ILE A 80 8.80 -8.38 19.30
N THR A 81 7.87 -8.62 20.21
CA THR A 81 8.11 -9.47 21.38
C THR A 81 7.91 -10.94 21.01
N GLU A 82 8.49 -11.86 21.78
CA GLU A 82 8.25 -13.31 21.62
C GLU A 82 6.76 -13.64 21.69
N GLU A 83 6.00 -12.96 22.58
CA GLU A 83 4.54 -13.11 22.67
C GLU A 83 3.83 -12.72 21.36
N GLN A 84 4.26 -11.64 20.71
CA GLN A 84 3.69 -11.22 19.42
C GLN A 84 4.12 -12.15 18.28
N GLU A 85 5.33 -12.68 18.32
CA GLU A 85 5.81 -13.71 17.40
C GLU A 85 4.91 -14.96 17.45
N GLU A 86 4.71 -15.49 18.65
CA GLU A 86 3.85 -16.63 18.91
C GLU A 86 2.38 -16.33 18.60
N GLU A 87 1.89 -15.12 18.92
CA GLU A 87 0.47 -14.83 18.76
C GLU A 87 0.09 -14.49 17.32
N TYR A 88 0.84 -13.61 16.65
CA TYR A 88 0.46 -13.06 15.35
C TYR A 88 1.06 -13.84 14.19
N PHE A 89 2.29 -14.31 14.33
CA PHE A 89 3.05 -14.80 13.18
C PHE A 89 3.12 -16.33 13.12
N SER A 90 2.92 -17.03 14.25
CA SER A 90 2.88 -18.49 14.29
C SER A 90 1.85 -19.12 13.33
N HIS A 91 2.19 -20.32 12.83
CA HIS A 91 1.32 -21.16 11.99
C HIS A 91 0.90 -20.55 10.65
N ILE A 92 1.60 -19.50 10.20
CA ILE A 92 1.45 -18.97 8.84
C ILE A 92 2.42 -19.71 7.93
N VAL A 93 1.87 -20.38 6.90
CA VAL A 93 2.64 -21.16 5.93
C VAL A 93 2.84 -20.43 4.60
N ASP A 94 2.05 -19.38 4.36
CA ASP A 94 2.01 -18.63 3.11
C ASP A 94 2.78 -17.31 3.26
N ALA A 95 3.68 -17.03 2.33
CA ALA A 95 4.57 -15.88 2.36
C ALA A 95 3.83 -14.55 2.26
N ASP A 96 2.77 -14.51 1.46
CA ASP A 96 2.01 -13.29 1.21
C ASP A 96 1.08 -12.99 2.36
N VAL A 97 0.47 -14.02 2.96
CA VAL A 97 -0.28 -13.89 4.22
C VAL A 97 0.66 -13.41 5.34
N LEU A 98 1.85 -14.00 5.46
CA LEU A 98 2.85 -13.58 6.45
C LEU A 98 3.18 -12.10 6.28
N PHE A 99 3.49 -11.68 5.06
CA PHE A 99 3.80 -10.29 4.78
C PHE A 99 2.64 -9.35 5.10
N CYS A 100 1.38 -9.72 4.80
CA CYS A 100 0.22 -8.90 5.16
C CYS A 100 0.08 -8.72 6.68
N VAL A 101 0.33 -9.78 7.46
CA VAL A 101 0.31 -9.71 8.94
C VAL A 101 1.48 -8.87 9.45
N MET A 102 2.66 -8.99 8.83
CA MET A 102 3.82 -8.16 9.18
C MET A 102 3.54 -6.69 8.90
N TYR A 103 3.07 -6.36 7.70
CA TYR A 103 2.70 -5.01 7.32
C TYR A 103 1.64 -4.42 8.26
N ALA A 104 0.60 -5.20 8.59
CA ALA A 104 -0.44 -4.81 9.55
C ALA A 104 0.12 -4.48 10.94
N HIS A 105 1.06 -5.29 11.44
CA HIS A 105 1.74 -5.01 12.70
C HIS A 105 2.60 -3.75 12.60
N TRP A 106 3.38 -3.62 11.53
CA TRP A 106 4.29 -2.50 11.30
C TRP A 106 3.55 -1.17 11.29
N ILE A 107 2.43 -1.05 10.57
CA ILE A 107 1.60 0.17 10.56
C ILE A 107 0.80 0.39 11.86
N GLY A 108 0.89 -0.52 12.83
CA GLY A 108 0.28 -0.38 14.15
C GLY A 108 -1.22 -0.72 14.21
N LEU A 109 -1.71 -1.67 13.40
CA LEU A 109 -3.08 -2.15 13.53
C LEU A 109 -3.31 -2.85 14.87
N ASP A 110 -4.55 -2.80 15.37
CA ASP A 110 -4.92 -3.52 16.58
C ASP A 110 -4.92 -5.04 16.38
N LYS A 111 -4.79 -5.74 17.50
CA LYS A 111 -4.77 -7.20 17.59
C LYS A 111 -5.97 -7.88 16.91
N GLY A 112 -7.15 -7.28 16.95
CA GLY A 112 -8.36 -7.83 16.32
C GLY A 112 -8.22 -7.86 14.79
N LYS A 113 -7.74 -6.76 14.21
CA LYS A 113 -7.48 -6.65 12.77
C LYS A 113 -6.35 -7.57 12.31
N ILE A 114 -5.24 -7.60 13.04
CA ILE A 114 -4.10 -8.50 12.74
C ILE A 114 -4.57 -9.97 12.72
N ASN A 115 -5.33 -10.40 13.74
CA ASN A 115 -5.88 -11.76 13.79
C ASN A 115 -6.90 -12.06 12.69
N CYS A 116 -7.64 -11.05 12.22
CA CYS A 116 -8.53 -11.21 11.08
C CYS A 116 -7.73 -11.51 9.80
N ILE A 117 -6.64 -10.78 9.56
CA ILE A 117 -5.76 -10.96 8.40
C ILE A 117 -5.08 -12.34 8.48
N LYS A 118 -4.52 -12.71 9.63
CA LYS A 118 -3.88 -14.02 9.89
C LYS A 118 -4.74 -15.22 9.48
N LYS A 119 -6.06 -15.13 9.70
CA LYS A 119 -7.02 -16.20 9.37
C LYS A 119 -7.30 -16.32 7.86
N ALA A 120 -6.64 -15.56 7.00
CA ALA A 120 -6.80 -15.68 5.56
C ALA A 120 -6.16 -16.99 5.07
N LYS A 121 -6.87 -17.70 4.19
CA LYS A 121 -6.36 -18.93 3.56
C LYS A 121 -5.64 -18.69 2.24
N THR A 122 -5.71 -17.47 1.73
CA THR A 122 -5.15 -17.06 0.43
C THR A 122 -4.63 -15.63 0.52
N GLU A 123 -3.60 -15.32 -0.27
CA GLU A 123 -3.09 -13.96 -0.47
C GLU A 123 -4.21 -12.96 -0.77
N LYS A 124 -5.06 -13.26 -1.75
CA LYS A 124 -6.19 -12.39 -2.16
C LYS A 124 -7.08 -12.03 -0.97
N THR A 125 -7.35 -12.98 -0.08
CA THR A 125 -8.17 -12.73 1.11
C THR A 125 -7.41 -11.91 2.14
N ALA A 126 -6.12 -12.16 2.32
CA ALA A 126 -5.28 -11.40 3.24
C ALA A 126 -5.16 -9.93 2.82
N ARG A 127 -4.85 -9.67 1.55
CA ARG A 127 -4.79 -8.31 0.98
C ARG A 127 -6.11 -7.57 1.07
N LYS A 128 -7.24 -8.26 0.80
CA LYS A 128 -8.58 -7.67 0.97
C LYS A 128 -8.84 -7.26 2.42
N ARG A 129 -8.58 -8.16 3.39
CA ARG A 129 -8.78 -7.86 4.82
C ARG A 129 -7.84 -6.77 5.32
N LEU A 130 -6.62 -6.71 4.79
CA LEU A 130 -5.69 -5.63 5.05
C LEU A 130 -6.29 -4.31 4.55
N LYS A 131 -6.69 -4.21 3.28
CA LYS A 131 -7.34 -3.01 2.69
C LYS A 131 -8.46 -2.47 3.55
N GLU A 132 -9.38 -3.33 3.96
CA GLU A 132 -10.55 -2.99 4.80
C GLU A 132 -10.16 -2.52 6.23
N SER A 133 -8.93 -2.81 6.66
CA SER A 133 -8.44 -2.51 8.01
C SER A 133 -7.62 -1.23 8.09
N LEU A 134 -7.13 -0.71 6.96
CA LEU A 134 -6.21 0.42 6.90
C LEU A 134 -6.92 1.75 7.23
N PRO A 135 -6.25 2.65 7.97
CA PRO A 135 -6.76 3.98 8.25
C PRO A 135 -6.49 4.95 7.09
N ILE A 136 -6.90 4.57 5.87
CA ILE A 136 -6.68 5.41 4.68
C ILE A 136 -7.65 6.59 4.71
N GLU A 137 -7.09 7.79 4.65
CA GLU A 137 -7.83 9.03 4.40
C GLU A 137 -7.94 9.24 2.88
N ASN A 138 -9.06 9.78 2.40
CA ASN A 138 -9.27 10.08 0.98
C ASN A 138 -8.50 11.34 0.51
N ILE A 139 -7.21 11.45 0.83
CA ILE A 139 -6.36 12.59 0.49
C ILE A 139 -5.18 12.08 -0.35
N TYR A 140 -5.01 12.66 -1.53
CA TYR A 140 -4.01 12.27 -2.51
C TYR A 140 -3.26 13.49 -3.02
N TYR A 141 -1.99 13.28 -3.34
CA TYR A 141 -1.07 14.27 -3.89
C TYR A 141 -0.67 13.84 -5.29
N ILE A 142 -0.72 14.76 -6.24
CA ILE A 142 -0.40 14.53 -7.65
C ILE A 142 0.77 15.44 -8.03
N ASP A 143 1.86 14.85 -8.52
CA ASP A 143 3.06 15.57 -8.93
C ASP A 143 2.88 16.16 -10.34
N SER A 144 2.36 17.39 -10.42
CA SER A 144 2.24 18.15 -11.67
C SER A 144 3.46 19.03 -11.93
N PRO A 145 3.83 19.30 -13.20
CA PRO A 145 4.85 20.29 -13.55
C PRO A 145 4.62 21.68 -12.95
N GLU A 146 3.37 22.02 -12.65
CA GLU A 146 2.97 23.31 -12.06
C GLU A 146 3.09 23.32 -10.52
N GLY A 147 3.31 22.16 -9.90
CA GLY A 147 3.40 21.96 -8.46
C GLY A 147 2.54 20.77 -7.99
N GLU A 148 2.66 20.45 -6.70
CA GLU A 148 1.84 19.39 -6.08
C GLU A 148 0.36 19.81 -6.04
N VAL A 149 -0.51 18.94 -6.54
CA VAL A 149 -1.96 19.13 -6.53
C VAL A 149 -2.58 18.20 -5.49
N THR A 150 -3.49 18.72 -4.66
CA THR A 150 -4.27 17.90 -3.72
C THR A 150 -5.58 17.44 -4.36
N ALA A 151 -5.87 16.16 -4.24
CA ALA A 151 -7.07 15.52 -4.77
C ALA A 151 -7.72 14.58 -3.74
N TYR A 152 -8.97 14.22 -4.01
CA TYR A 152 -9.77 13.29 -3.23
C TYR A 152 -10.24 12.16 -4.13
N LYS A 153 -10.17 10.91 -3.65
CA LYS A 153 -10.60 9.75 -4.43
C LYS A 153 -12.10 9.55 -4.34
N LEU A 154 -12.76 9.47 -5.48
CA LEU A 154 -14.11 8.94 -5.61
C LEU A 154 -14.03 7.41 -5.69
N GLU A 155 -15.06 6.71 -5.21
CA GLU A 155 -15.23 5.29 -5.57
C GLU A 155 -15.15 5.18 -7.11
N GLU A 156 -14.38 4.21 -7.64
CA GLU A 156 -14.08 3.99 -9.08
C GLU A 156 -12.78 4.58 -9.66
N GLY A 157 -11.69 4.71 -8.88
CA GLY A 157 -10.34 4.91 -9.46
C GLY A 157 -10.10 6.30 -10.06
N ILE A 158 -10.91 7.28 -9.67
CA ILE A 158 -10.80 8.67 -10.12
C ILE A 158 -10.44 9.56 -8.93
N LEU A 159 -9.38 10.35 -9.08
CA LEU A 159 -9.00 11.42 -8.17
C LEU A 159 -9.60 12.74 -8.65
N VAL A 160 -10.15 13.54 -7.73
CA VAL A 160 -10.82 14.80 -8.04
C VAL A 160 -10.29 15.91 -7.14
N THR A 161 -9.86 17.02 -7.73
CA THR A 161 -9.37 18.20 -7.01
C THR A 161 -10.53 19.05 -6.48
N GLU A 162 -10.25 20.02 -5.61
CA GLU A 162 -11.24 21.01 -5.16
C GLU A 162 -11.80 21.86 -6.31
N SER A 163 -10.98 22.11 -7.34
CA SER A 163 -11.37 22.80 -8.58
C SER A 163 -12.25 21.95 -9.51
N GLY A 164 -12.43 20.66 -9.22
CA GLY A 164 -13.22 19.72 -10.02
C GLY A 164 -12.45 19.07 -11.18
N GLU A 165 -11.13 19.25 -11.23
CA GLU A 165 -10.27 18.53 -12.18
C GLU A 165 -10.23 17.05 -11.83
N ARG A 166 -10.23 16.20 -12.85
CA ARG A 166 -10.35 14.75 -12.69
C ARG A 166 -9.11 14.07 -13.22
N TYR A 167 -8.60 13.12 -12.46
CA TYR A 167 -7.44 12.29 -12.82
C TYR A 167 -7.85 10.82 -12.71
N GLU A 168 -7.60 10.06 -13.77
CA GLU A 168 -7.88 8.62 -13.81
C GLU A 168 -6.62 7.84 -13.47
N ILE A 169 -6.70 6.94 -12.50
CA ILE A 169 -5.61 6.03 -12.13
C ILE A 169 -5.40 5.01 -13.25
N VAL A 170 -4.14 4.73 -13.59
CA VAL A 170 -3.72 3.82 -14.68
C VAL A 170 -3.18 2.50 -14.13
#